data_AF-A0A1M7Q0A0-F1
#
_entry.id   AF-A0A1M7Q0A0-F1
#
_cell.length_a   1.000
_cell.length_b   1.000
_cell.length_c   1.000
_cell.angle_alpha   90.00
_cell.angle_beta   90.00
_cell.angle_gamma   90.00
#
_symmetry.space_group_name_H-M   'P 1'
#
loop_
_entity.id
_entity.type
_entity.pdbx_description
1 polymer ?
#
loop_
_entity_poly.entity_id
_entity_poly.type
_entity_poly.pdbx_seq_one_letter_code
_entity_poly.pdbx_strand_id
1 'polypeptide(L)' 'MKDSIALLATAIAMALLASLFWKELGQDAFAVLGLITTVTLAVDNFRLRRQVKALSAGTQKP' A
#
# COMPACT_ATOMS: atom_id res chain seq x y z
N MET A 1 -27.85 -17.31 -7.49
CA MET A 1 -27.51 -17.87 -6.16
C MET A 1 -26.01 -18.13 -5.98
N LYS A 2 -25.29 -18.63 -7.00
CA LYS A 2 -23.83 -18.91 -6.91
C LYS A 2 -23.01 -17.64 -6.61
N ASP A 3 -23.36 -16.52 -7.23
CA ASP A 3 -22.67 -15.24 -6.99
C ASP A 3 -22.91 -14.70 -5.58
N SER A 4 -24.12 -14.88 -5.05
CA SER A 4 -24.46 -14.51 -3.67
C SER A 4 -23.63 -15.30 -2.65
N ILE A 5 -23.36 -16.59 -2.93
CA ILE A 5 -22.50 -17.43 -2.09
C ILE A 5 -21.03 -17.01 -2.21
N ALA A 6 -20.56 -16.67 -3.41
CA ALA A 6 -19.20 -16.17 -3.61
C ALA A 6 -18.97 -14.84 -2.88
N LEU A 7 -19.95 -13.94 -2.92
CA LEU A 7 -19.93 -12.69 -2.15
C LEU A 7 -19.92 -12.95 -0.65
N LEU A 8 -20.74 -13.90 -0.16
CA LEU A 8 -20.75 -14.27 1.26
C LEU A 8 -19.41 -14.86 1.72
N ALA A 9 -18.83 -15.77 0.93
CA ALA A 9 -17.52 -16.35 1.21
C ALA A 9 -16.43 -15.28 1.25
N THR A 10 -16.49 -14.31 0.33
CA THR A 10 -15.55 -13.18 0.28
C THR A 10 -15.71 -12.28 1.51
N ALA A 11 -16.95 -11.99 1.90
CA ALA A 11 -17.24 -11.19 3.09
C ALA A 11 -16.70 -11.87 4.38
N ILE A 12 -16.90 -13.18 4.53
CA ILE A 12 -16.36 -13.95 5.64
C ILE A 12 -14.83 -13.92 5.63
N ALA A 13 -14.21 -14.14 4.46
CA ALA A 13 -12.76 -14.07 4.33
C ALA A 13 -12.21 -12.69 4.74
N MET A 14 -12.81 -11.60 4.27
CA MET A 14 -12.40 -10.24 4.64
C MET A 14 -12.60 -9.95 6.12
N ALA A 15 -13.70 -10.41 6.71
CA ALA A 15 -13.95 -10.26 8.15
C ALA A 15 -12.92 -11.00 9.00
N LEU A 16 -12.53 -12.22 8.60
CA LEU A 16 -11.48 -12.99 9.27
C LEU A 16 -10.12 -12.31 9.14
N LEU A 17 -9.77 -11.81 7.95
CA LEU A 17 -8.51 -11.09 7.74
C LEU A 17 -8.45 -9.81 8.57
N ALA A 18 -9.53 -9.02 8.61
CA ALA A 18 -9.61 -7.82 9.44
C ALA A 18 -9.47 -8.14 10.93
N SER A 19 -10.13 -9.21 11.40
CA SER A 19 -10.02 -9.67 12.78
C SER A 19 -8.61 -10.13 13.13
N LEU A 20 -7.97 -10.92 12.25
CA LEU A 20 -6.59 -11.39 12.44
C LEU A 20 -5.61 -10.21 12.46
N PHE A 21 -5.78 -9.27 11.53
CA PHE A 21 -4.96 -8.05 11.47
C PHE A 21 -5.01 -7.28 12.80
N TRP A 22 -6.20 -7.06 13.34
CA TRP A 22 -6.34 -6.32 14.60
C TRP A 22 -5.91 -7.13 15.83
N LYS A 23 -6.01 -8.47 15.79
CA LYS A 23 -5.51 -9.34 16.87
C LYS A 23 -4.00 -9.38 16.94
N GLU A 24 -3.34 -9.57 15.79
CA GLU A 24 -1.89 -9.75 15.74
C GLU A 24 -1.14 -8.42 15.86
N LEU A 25 -1.63 -7.36 15.20
CA LEU A 25 -0.96 -6.07 15.25
C LEU A 25 -1.47 -5.16 16.36
N GLY A 26 -2.74 -5.28 16.78
CA GLY A 26 -3.31 -4.56 17.93
C GLY A 26 -2.93 -3.07 17.96
N GLN A 27 -2.14 -2.69 18.98
CA GLN A 27 -1.67 -1.32 19.20
C GLN A 27 -0.60 -0.88 18.18
N ASP A 28 0.17 -1.80 17.64
CA ASP A 28 1.22 -1.55 16.64
C ASP A 28 0.69 -1.50 15.20
N ALA A 29 -0.60 -1.77 14.99
CA ALA A 29 -1.22 -1.75 13.66
C ALA A 29 -0.98 -0.44 12.91
N PHE A 30 -1.15 0.69 13.60
CA PHE A 30 -0.87 2.01 13.02
C PHE A 30 0.62 2.24 12.77
N ALA A 31 1.50 1.71 13.61
CA ALA A 31 2.95 1.82 13.41
C ALA A 31 3.41 1.04 12.17
N VAL A 32 2.90 -0.18 11.97
CA VAL A 32 3.19 -0.99 10.79
C VAL A 32 2.60 -0.37 9.52
N LEU A 33 1.35 0.09 9.55
CA LEU A 33 0.75 0.82 8.43
C LEU A 33 1.52 2.10 8.10
N GLY A 34 1.95 2.83 9.13
CA GLY A 34 2.80 4.01 9.01
C GLY A 34 4.13 3.66 8.34
N LEU A 35 4.80 2.60 8.81
CA LEU A 35 6.06 2.12 8.24
C LEU A 35 5.92 1.75 6.76
N ILE A 36 4.90 0.97 6.40
CA ILE A 36 4.62 0.59 5.00
C ILE A 36 4.41 1.85 4.15
N THR A 37 3.61 2.80 4.67
CA THR A 37 3.32 4.06 3.98
C THR A 37 4.58 4.89 3.77
N THR A 38 5.41 5.05 4.81
CA THR A 38 6.67 5.79 4.76
C THR A 38 7.65 5.14 3.79
N VAL A 39 7.80 3.81 3.82
CA VAL A 39 8.68 3.09 2.88
C VAL A 39 8.21 3.28 1.44
N THR A 40 6.91 3.16 1.19
CA THR A 40 6.32 3.37 -0.14
C THR A 40 6.57 4.79 -0.64
N LEU A 41 6.30 5.79 0.21
CA LEU A 41 6.59 7.19 -0.08
C LEU A 41 8.07 7.45 -0.32
N ALA A 42 8.97 6.81 0.43
CA ALA A 42 10.41 6.97 0.25
C ALA A 42 10.87 6.40 -1.10
N VAL A 43 10.38 5.22 -1.48
CA VAL A 43 10.66 4.62 -2.79
C VAL A 43 10.14 5.52 -3.91
N ASP A 44 8.90 5.99 -3.80
CA ASP A 44 8.31 6.88 -4.80
C ASP A 44 9.05 8.22 -4.87
N ASN A 45 9.44 8.79 -3.74
CA ASN A 45 10.25 10.01 -3.70
C ASN A 45 11.60 9.80 -4.42
N PHE A 46 12.27 8.67 -4.20
CA PHE A 46 13.52 8.34 -4.87
C PHE A 46 13.33 8.18 -6.39
N ARG A 47 12.28 7.46 -6.81
CA ARG A 47 11.92 7.30 -8.22
C ARG A 47 11.62 8.65 -8.87
N LEU A 48 10.83 9.49 -8.23
CA LEU A 48 10.48 10.83 -8.70
C LEU A 48 11.71 11.72 -8.80
N ARG A 49 12.59 11.72 -7.80
CA ARG A 49 13.86 12.47 -7.87
C ARG A 49 14.72 12.05 -9.05
N ARG A 50 14.77 10.74 -9.36
CA ARG A 50 15.47 10.24 -10.54
C ARG A 50 14.84 10.73 -11.84
N GLN A 51 13.51 10.70 -11.94
CA GLN A 51 12.77 11.19 -13.12
C GLN A 51 12.94 12.70 -13.31
N VAL A 52 12.83 13.49 -12.23
CA VAL A 52 13.04 14.93 -12.25
C VAL A 52 14.46 15.26 -12.73
N LYS A 53 15.49 14.59 -12.18
CA LYS A 53 16.88 14.78 -12.64
C LYS A 53 17.06 14.45 -14.12
N ALA A 54 16.49 13.34 -14.60
CA ALA A 54 16.57 12.95 -16.00
C ALA A 54 15.85 13.97 -16.92
N LEU A 55 14.69 14.46 -16.49
CA LEU A 55 13.93 15.47 -17.22
C LEU A 55 14.71 16.80 -17.27
N SER A 56 15.21 17.29 -16.13
CA SER A 56 16.02 18.51 -16.07
C SER A 56 17.27 18.42 -16.95
N ALA A 57 17.95 17.27 -17.00
CA ALA A 57 19.09 17.06 -17.88
C ALA A 57 18.71 17.03 -19.37
N GLY A 58 17.50 16.55 -19.71
CA GLY A 58 16.95 16.61 -21.07
C GLY A 58 16.56 18.01 -21.51
N THR A 59 16.04 18.84 -20.59
CA THR A 59 15.71 20.26 -20.83
C THR A 59 16.97 21.14 -20.97
N GLN A 60 18.12 20.67 -20.51
CA GLN A 60 19.40 21.39 -20.58
C GLN A 60 20.21 21.12 -21.85
N LYS A 61 19.67 20.33 -22.79
CA LYS A 61 20.31 20.12 -24.10
C LYS A 61 20.01 21.33 -25.00
N PRO A 62 21.03 22.06 -25.50
CA PRO A 62 20.84 23.24 -26.35
C PRO A 62 20.18 22.88 -27.69
#